data_AF-A0A9D5Y1J5-F1
#
_entry.id   AF-A0A9D5Y1J5-F1
#
_cell.length_a   1.000
_cell.length_b   1.000
_cell.length_c   1.000
_cell.angle_alpha   90.00
_cell.angle_beta   90.00
_cell.angle_gamma   90.00
#
_symmetry.space_group_name_H-M   'P 1'
#
loop_
_entity.id
_entity.type
_entity.pdbx_description
1 polymer ?
#
loop_
_entity_poly.entity_id
_entity_poly.type
_entity_poly.pdbx_seq_one_letter_code
_entity_poly.pdbx_strand_id
1 'polypeptide(L)'
;MTLSSTKSTDSFEGNGSTTLFQIDFMFLRDEDVEVLLRDEAGAEHVQALGTDYQLTGAGSQAGGACVMTVAPAEGQSLHLRRNPAMVQETDYPENDAFPAASHEAALDYLTMICQSLSERLDRTITFRVSSAVGGVTLPEPDADRVLAWNAAGDNLENKDVLAAGGILVPLSVNQGGTGADNVTEALFNLGFGAAGAAIASCESGDEAAAVINPDILKADTADLLQAVYGDEAQVSIANNLNLEPSIARNHILWSPDTTGSVRLGNGVPWPYDGTYVIHLYPGTATEILLGSEYKLPLSYEDPNPSAGEIRIVVEKFNGRVSIISIQNMEA
;
A
#
# COMPACT_ATOMS: atom_id res chain seq x y z
N MET A 1 -10.54 43.64 49.12
CA MET A 1 -9.31 42.99 48.68
C MET A 1 -9.57 42.34 47.33
N THR A 2 -9.25 43.00 46.22
CA THR A 2 -9.68 42.54 44.89
C THR A 2 -8.70 41.54 44.28
N LEU A 3 -9.20 40.47 43.66
CA LEU A 3 -8.37 39.54 42.89
C LEU A 3 -7.94 40.15 41.54
N SER A 4 -6.67 40.56 41.45
CA SER A 4 -6.11 41.20 40.24
C SER A 4 -5.21 40.29 39.39
N SER A 5 -4.82 39.13 39.92
CA SER A 5 -3.97 38.17 39.22
C SER A 5 -4.81 37.16 38.43
N THR A 6 -4.32 36.76 37.26
CA THR A 6 -4.90 35.67 36.44
C THR A 6 -4.25 34.31 36.72
N LYS A 7 -3.16 34.27 37.50
CA LYS A 7 -2.46 33.03 37.82
C LYS A 7 -3.33 32.16 38.75
N SER A 8 -3.47 30.89 38.41
CA SER A 8 -4.27 29.89 39.14
C SER A 8 -3.56 28.56 39.34
N THR A 9 -2.34 28.42 38.83
CA THR A 9 -1.54 27.19 38.89
C THR A 9 -0.06 27.48 39.12
N ASP A 10 0.63 26.51 39.71
CA ASP A 10 2.08 26.44 39.88
C ASP A 10 2.57 25.00 39.67
N SER A 11 3.79 24.85 39.16
CA SER A 11 4.40 23.54 38.92
C SER A 11 5.87 23.52 39.33
N PHE A 12 6.30 22.43 39.97
CA PHE A 12 7.65 22.26 40.47
C PHE A 12 8.19 20.87 40.14
N GLU A 13 9.49 20.77 39.89
CA GLU A 13 10.18 19.48 39.71
C GLU A 13 10.68 18.95 41.05
N GLY A 14 10.51 17.64 41.27
CA GLY A 14 10.99 16.94 42.44
C GLY A 14 12.50 16.72 42.42
N ASN A 15 13.12 16.77 43.59
CA ASN A 15 14.55 16.53 43.79
C ASN A 15 14.84 15.59 44.98
N GLY A 16 13.80 15.00 45.56
CA GLY A 16 13.86 14.11 46.73
C GLY A 16 14.20 14.77 48.06
N SER A 17 14.27 16.11 48.14
CA SER A 17 14.72 16.82 49.36
C SER A 17 13.91 18.07 49.69
N THR A 18 13.49 18.86 48.69
CA THR A 18 12.68 20.06 48.89
C THR A 18 11.25 19.66 49.27
N THR A 19 10.80 20.13 50.44
CA THR A 19 9.41 19.93 50.91
C THR A 19 8.57 21.19 50.87
N LEU A 20 9.20 22.37 50.80
CA LEU A 20 8.51 23.66 50.84
C LEU A 20 8.49 24.29 49.45
N PHE A 21 7.28 24.55 48.97
CA PHE A 21 6.99 25.12 47.65
C PHE A 21 6.14 26.39 47.83
N GLN A 22 6.54 27.49 47.18
CA GLN A 22 5.78 28.74 47.24
C GLN A 22 4.58 28.68 46.29
N ILE A 23 3.45 29.23 46.71
CA ILE A 23 2.25 29.38 45.90
C ILE A 23 2.16 30.85 45.51
N ASP A 24 2.22 31.14 44.22
CA ASP A 24 2.23 32.51 43.68
C ASP A 24 0.84 33.03 43.31
N PHE A 25 -0.21 32.27 43.65
CA PHE A 25 -1.60 32.65 43.42
C PHE A 25 -2.38 32.73 44.72
N MET A 26 -3.31 33.68 44.78
CA MET A 26 -4.21 33.85 45.91
C MET A 26 -5.25 32.73 45.97
N PHE A 27 -5.55 32.27 47.19
CA PHE A 27 -6.62 31.32 47.52
C PHE A 27 -7.27 31.77 48.84
N LEU A 28 -8.58 31.54 49.03
CA LEU A 28 -9.29 32.00 50.23
C LEU A 28 -9.26 30.97 51.36
N ARG A 29 -9.28 29.68 51.01
CA ARG A 29 -9.23 28.56 51.95
C ARG A 29 -8.24 27.52 51.47
N ASP A 30 -7.63 26.79 52.40
CA ASP A 30 -6.70 25.71 52.06
C ASP A 30 -7.39 24.62 51.21
N GLU A 31 -8.69 24.40 51.42
CA GLU A 31 -9.52 23.47 50.65
C GLU A 31 -9.71 23.88 49.18
N ASP A 32 -9.48 25.15 48.83
CA ASP A 32 -9.60 25.66 47.46
C ASP A 32 -8.35 25.37 46.61
N VAL A 33 -7.37 24.64 47.16
CA VAL A 33 -6.11 24.31 46.49
C VAL A 33 -5.94 22.80 46.44
N GLU A 34 -5.79 22.29 45.23
CA GLU A 34 -5.52 20.89 44.96
C GLU A 34 -4.06 20.70 44.57
N VAL A 35 -3.44 19.67 45.16
CA VAL A 35 -2.06 19.30 44.89
C VAL A 35 -2.05 17.93 44.21
N LEU A 36 -1.41 17.85 43.06
CA LEU A 36 -1.22 16.62 42.30
C LEU A 36 0.28 16.31 42.19
N LEU A 37 0.63 15.05 42.36
CA LEU A 37 1.96 14.54 42.09
C LEU A 37 1.90 13.68 40.84
N ARG A 38 2.69 14.03 39.83
CA ARG A 38 2.85 13.23 38.62
C ARG A 38 4.11 12.38 38.75
N ASP A 39 3.99 11.09 38.48
CA ASP A 39 5.13 10.16 38.49
C ASP A 39 5.89 10.14 37.14
N GLU A 40 7.00 9.39 37.09
CA GLU A 40 7.81 9.24 35.87
C GLU A 40 7.05 8.57 34.72
N ALA A 41 6.02 7.77 35.02
CA ALA A 41 5.16 7.13 34.02
C ALA A 41 4.05 8.07 33.50
N GLY A 42 3.94 9.27 34.06
CA GLY A 42 2.95 10.29 33.71
C GLY A 42 1.60 10.11 34.41
N ALA A 43 1.47 9.20 35.39
CA ALA A 43 0.27 9.05 36.19
C ALA A 43 0.16 10.17 37.22
N GLU A 44 -1.04 10.74 37.37
CA GLU A 44 -1.31 11.82 38.32
C GLU A 44 -1.99 11.28 39.58
N HIS A 45 -1.46 11.63 40.74
CA HIS A 45 -1.94 11.23 42.06
C HIS A 45 -2.36 12.46 42.87
N VAL A 46 -3.64 12.59 43.16
CA VAL A 46 -4.18 13.64 44.04
C VAL A 46 -3.68 13.40 45.46
N GLN A 47 -3.07 14.41 46.07
CA GLN A 47 -2.57 14.39 47.43
C GLN A 47 -3.67 14.82 48.41
N ALA A 48 -3.68 14.28 49.63
CA ALA A 48 -4.65 14.62 50.66
C ALA A 48 -4.16 15.77 51.55
N LEU A 49 -4.90 16.88 51.58
CA LEU A 49 -4.67 17.99 52.51
C LEU A 49 -4.71 17.48 53.96
N GLY A 50 -3.74 17.88 54.77
CA GLY A 50 -3.63 17.48 56.17
C GLY A 50 -2.80 16.22 56.42
N THR A 51 -2.67 15.34 55.42
CA THR A 51 -1.90 14.09 55.52
C THR A 51 -0.63 14.16 54.67
N ASP A 52 -0.79 14.42 53.38
CA ASP A 52 0.32 14.42 52.41
C ASP A 52 0.97 15.80 52.26
N TYR A 53 0.20 16.86 52.50
CA TYR A 53 0.68 18.24 52.47
C TYR A 53 -0.09 19.15 53.43
N GLN A 54 0.52 20.29 53.74
CA GLN A 54 -0.06 21.38 54.52
C GLN A 54 0.05 22.68 53.73
N LEU A 55 -0.97 23.53 53.88
CA LEU A 55 -1.00 24.86 53.26
C LEU A 55 -0.95 25.94 54.32
N THR A 56 -0.35 27.07 53.94
CA THR A 56 -0.31 28.29 54.75
C THR A 56 -0.49 29.49 53.83
N GLY A 57 -1.04 30.59 54.35
CA GLY A 57 -1.23 31.82 53.56
C GLY A 57 -2.61 31.97 52.92
N ALA A 58 -3.61 31.20 53.35
CA ALA A 58 -5.01 31.43 52.97
C ALA A 58 -5.43 32.90 53.20
N GLY A 59 -6.05 33.51 52.20
CA GLY A 59 -6.48 34.90 52.19
C GLY A 59 -5.37 35.93 51.91
N SER A 60 -4.11 35.52 51.72
CA SER A 60 -3.02 36.42 51.35
C SER A 60 -3.02 36.72 49.85
N GLN A 61 -2.93 37.99 49.48
CA GLN A 61 -2.89 38.42 48.08
C GLN A 61 -1.61 37.98 47.34
N ALA A 62 -0.52 37.74 48.07
CA ALA A 62 0.73 37.21 47.52
C ALA A 62 0.74 35.68 47.39
N GLY A 63 -0.38 35.01 47.73
CA GLY A 63 -0.44 33.57 47.85
C GLY A 63 0.14 33.06 49.16
N GLY A 64 0.69 31.84 49.13
CA GLY A 64 1.00 31.07 50.32
C GLY A 64 2.15 30.10 50.13
N ALA A 65 2.23 29.07 50.96
CA ALA A 65 3.22 28.00 50.83
C ALA A 65 2.58 26.64 51.04
N CYS A 66 3.00 25.68 50.21
CA CYS A 66 2.72 24.26 50.34
C CYS A 66 3.92 23.56 50.96
N VAL A 67 3.69 22.82 52.04
CA VAL A 67 4.68 21.99 52.70
C VAL A 67 4.27 20.53 52.55
N MET A 68 5.00 19.79 51.72
CA MET A 68 4.81 18.36 51.53
C MET A 68 5.37 17.57 52.73
N THR A 69 4.63 16.56 53.19
CA THR A 69 5.08 15.64 54.24
C THR A 69 6.25 14.77 53.73
N VAL A 70 6.18 14.37 52.46
CA VAL A 70 7.25 13.63 51.76
C VAL A 70 7.70 14.46 50.57
N ALA A 71 9.01 14.71 50.46
CA ALA A 71 9.56 15.46 49.34
C ALA A 71 9.32 14.69 48.02
N PRO A 72 8.77 15.35 46.97
CA PRO A 72 8.69 14.77 45.63
C PRO A 72 10.05 14.26 45.17
N ALA A 73 10.14 13.00 44.75
CA ALA A 73 11.38 12.37 44.31
C ALA A 73 11.86 12.96 42.98
N GLU A 74 13.14 12.74 42.66
CA GLU A 74 13.65 13.02 41.31
C GLU A 74 12.83 12.24 40.27
N GLY A 75 12.46 12.91 39.16
CA GLY A 75 11.59 12.34 38.13
C GLY A 75 10.08 12.54 38.39
N GLN A 76 9.67 12.98 39.58
CA GLN A 76 8.28 13.38 39.86
C GLN A 76 8.09 14.89 39.69
N SER A 77 6.91 15.31 39.23
CA SER A 77 6.53 16.73 39.17
C SER A 77 5.33 17.03 40.07
N LEU A 78 5.44 18.11 40.83
CA LEU A 78 4.40 18.60 41.73
C LEU A 78 3.60 19.70 41.03
N HIS A 79 2.29 19.55 40.97
CA HIS A 79 1.38 20.51 40.38
C HIS A 79 0.39 21.02 41.43
N LEU A 80 0.31 22.34 41.59
CA LEU A 80 -0.62 23.00 42.48
C LEU A 80 -1.61 23.78 41.63
N ARG A 81 -2.90 23.63 41.91
CA ARG A 81 -3.95 24.38 41.19
C ARG A 81 -5.03 24.86 42.13
N ARG A 82 -5.65 25.99 41.76
CA ARG A 82 -6.87 26.45 42.41
C ARG A 82 -8.06 25.61 41.97
N ASN A 83 -8.75 24.97 42.91
CA ASN A 83 -9.95 24.16 42.70
C ASN A 83 -11.03 24.52 43.73
N PRO A 84 -11.64 25.72 43.64
CA PRO A 84 -12.66 26.16 44.59
C PRO A 84 -13.96 25.39 44.40
N ALA A 85 -14.69 25.15 45.50
CA ALA A 85 -16.02 24.54 45.43
C ALA A 85 -16.98 25.46 44.66
N MET A 86 -17.66 24.92 43.64
CA MET A 86 -18.58 25.67 42.77
C MET A 86 -19.96 25.88 43.42
N VAL A 87 -19.98 26.50 44.60
CA VAL A 87 -21.18 26.82 45.37
C VAL A 87 -21.17 28.29 45.79
N GLN A 88 -22.35 28.89 45.91
CA GLN A 88 -22.51 30.21 46.51
C GLN A 88 -22.82 30.04 48.00
N GLU A 89 -21.90 30.44 48.87
CA GLU A 89 -22.07 30.32 50.33
C GLU A 89 -22.49 31.63 51.01
N THR A 90 -22.31 32.77 50.36
CA THR A 90 -22.65 34.08 50.93
C THR A 90 -24.14 34.34 50.83
N ASP A 91 -24.78 34.44 52.00
CA ASP A 91 -26.19 34.86 52.17
C ASP A 91 -26.24 36.30 52.73
N TYR A 92 -27.16 37.12 52.21
CA TYR A 92 -27.33 38.50 52.65
C TYR A 92 -28.56 38.63 53.54
N PRO A 93 -28.42 39.13 54.79
CA PRO A 93 -29.57 39.43 55.62
C PRO A 93 -30.35 40.62 55.04
N GLU A 94 -31.66 40.44 54.90
CA GLU A 94 -32.55 41.51 54.46
C GLU A 94 -32.59 42.65 55.48
N ASN A 95 -32.52 43.90 55.02
CA ASN A 95 -32.61 45.14 55.81
C ASN A 95 -31.43 45.47 56.75
N ASP A 96 -30.28 44.80 56.60
CA ASP A 96 -29.04 45.20 57.29
C ASP A 96 -28.19 46.16 56.45
N ALA A 97 -27.20 46.80 57.07
CA ALA A 97 -26.21 47.60 56.38
C ALA A 97 -25.43 46.72 55.38
N PHE A 98 -25.24 47.22 54.16
CA PHE A 98 -24.59 46.47 53.08
C PHE A 98 -23.17 46.00 53.49
N PRO A 99 -22.92 44.68 53.59
CA PRO A 99 -21.64 44.16 54.02
C PRO A 99 -20.65 44.17 52.85
N ALA A 100 -20.08 45.33 52.55
CA ALA A 100 -19.22 45.54 51.38
C ALA A 100 -18.04 44.54 51.30
N ALA A 101 -17.45 44.18 52.44
CA ALA A 101 -16.35 43.21 52.49
C ALA A 101 -16.81 41.79 52.12
N SER A 102 -17.94 41.33 52.66
CA SER A 102 -18.51 40.02 52.32
C SER A 102 -19.01 39.97 50.88
N HIS A 103 -19.51 41.09 50.36
CA HIS A 103 -19.90 41.22 48.96
C HIS A 103 -18.71 41.10 48.02
N GLU A 104 -17.63 41.80 48.31
CA GLU A 104 -16.44 41.71 47.47
C GLU A 104 -15.79 40.33 47.53
N ALA A 105 -15.63 39.74 48.73
CA ALA A 105 -15.11 38.38 48.85
C ALA A 105 -15.93 37.35 48.06
N ALA A 106 -17.26 37.52 47.98
CA ALA A 106 -18.12 36.67 47.15
C ALA A 106 -17.84 36.85 45.64
N LEU A 107 -17.61 38.09 45.19
CA LEU A 107 -17.25 38.38 43.79
C LEU A 107 -15.85 37.88 43.44
N ASP A 108 -14.88 38.00 44.35
CA ASP A 108 -13.54 37.45 44.16
C ASP A 108 -13.59 35.92 44.08
N TYR A 109 -14.36 35.26 44.95
CA TYR A 109 -14.53 33.80 44.90
C TYR A 109 -15.20 33.35 43.59
N LEU A 110 -16.22 34.07 43.12
CA LEU A 110 -16.81 33.80 41.80
C LEU A 110 -15.78 33.98 40.68
N THR A 111 -14.93 35.00 40.77
CA THR A 111 -13.85 35.24 39.81
C THR A 111 -12.83 34.10 39.85
N MET A 112 -12.49 33.57 41.03
CA MET A 112 -11.65 32.39 41.18
C MET A 112 -12.25 31.16 40.52
N ILE A 113 -13.55 30.90 40.69
CA ILE A 113 -14.26 29.80 40.00
C ILE A 113 -14.15 29.96 38.48
N CYS A 114 -14.39 31.17 37.96
CA CYS A 114 -14.29 31.45 36.53
C CYS A 114 -12.85 31.23 35.99
N GLN A 115 -11.82 31.64 36.75
CA GLN A 115 -10.42 31.39 36.38
C GLN A 115 -10.09 29.89 36.36
N SER A 116 -10.55 29.13 37.36
CA SER A 116 -10.36 27.66 37.39
C SER A 116 -11.11 26.96 36.26
N LEU A 117 -12.31 27.44 35.90
CA LEU A 117 -13.04 26.93 34.73
C LEU A 117 -12.33 27.24 33.41
N SER A 118 -11.80 28.47 33.25
CA SER A 118 -11.03 28.86 32.07
C SER A 118 -9.81 27.95 31.89
N GLU A 119 -9.05 27.73 32.97
CA GLU A 119 -7.86 26.89 32.95
C GLU A 119 -8.18 25.43 32.61
N ARG A 120 -9.34 24.92 33.05
CA ARG A 120 -9.83 23.61 32.64
C ARG A 120 -10.20 23.59 31.17
N LEU A 121 -10.94 24.60 30.69
CA LEU A 121 -11.39 24.71 29.30
C LEU A 121 -10.22 24.86 28.32
N ASP A 122 -9.14 25.55 28.70
CA ASP A 122 -7.93 25.71 27.87
C ASP A 122 -7.24 24.39 27.55
N ARG A 123 -7.48 23.33 28.34
CA ARG A 123 -6.98 21.96 28.10
C ARG A 123 -8.02 21.03 27.47
N THR A 124 -9.19 21.54 27.13
CA THR A 124 -10.22 20.78 26.42
C THR A 124 -10.13 20.98 24.91
N ILE A 125 -10.54 19.97 24.14
CA ILE A 125 -10.71 20.11 22.69
C ILE A 125 -11.99 20.94 22.47
N THR A 126 -11.84 22.12 21.86
CA THR A 126 -12.97 23.01 21.56
C THR A 126 -13.18 23.14 20.06
N PHE A 127 -14.44 23.38 19.68
CA PHE A 127 -14.78 23.71 18.30
C PHE A 127 -14.44 25.16 17.99
N ARG A 128 -14.14 25.44 16.72
CA ARG A 128 -14.05 26.81 16.22
C ARG A 128 -15.36 27.56 16.53
N VAL A 129 -15.25 28.86 16.82
CA VAL A 129 -16.41 29.72 17.11
C VAL A 129 -17.43 29.75 15.96
N SER A 130 -16.97 29.57 14.71
CA SER A 130 -17.81 29.50 13.51
C SER A 130 -18.39 28.11 13.21
N SER A 131 -18.22 27.13 14.10
CA SER A 131 -18.77 25.79 13.91
C SER A 131 -20.28 25.84 14.07
N ALA A 132 -21.00 25.32 13.08
CA ALA A 132 -22.44 25.07 13.20
C ALA A 132 -22.74 23.75 13.93
N VAL A 133 -21.72 22.89 14.12
CA VAL A 133 -21.85 21.62 14.84
C VAL A 133 -21.75 21.90 16.34
N GLY A 134 -22.80 21.57 17.07
CA GLY A 134 -22.91 21.69 18.52
C GLY A 134 -23.61 20.48 19.12
N GLY A 135 -23.49 20.28 20.44
CA GLY A 135 -24.06 19.10 21.12
C GLY A 135 -23.33 17.79 20.81
N VAL A 136 -22.10 17.86 20.30
CA VAL A 136 -21.23 16.69 20.11
C VAL A 136 -20.91 16.08 21.46
N THR A 137 -21.13 14.78 21.58
CA THR A 137 -20.86 14.00 22.78
C THR A 137 -19.65 13.11 22.53
N LEU A 138 -18.68 13.11 23.44
CA LEU A 138 -17.59 12.15 23.37
C LEU A 138 -18.15 10.75 23.66
N PRO A 139 -17.92 9.74 22.79
CA PRO A 139 -18.29 8.36 23.08
C PRO A 139 -17.48 7.83 24.27
N GLU A 140 -18.01 6.81 24.96
CA GLU A 140 -17.28 6.15 26.04
C GLU A 140 -15.96 5.54 25.52
N PRO A 141 -14.86 5.57 26.28
CA PRO A 141 -13.60 4.96 25.86
C PRO A 141 -13.79 3.47 25.54
N ASP A 142 -13.34 3.06 24.35
CA ASP A 142 -13.33 1.65 23.92
C ASP A 142 -11.90 1.26 23.56
N ALA A 143 -11.48 0.07 24.01
CA ALA A 143 -10.11 -0.41 23.86
C ALA A 143 -9.77 -0.58 22.37
N ASP A 144 -8.57 -0.15 21.99
CA ASP A 144 -8.03 -0.25 20.63
C ASP A 144 -8.87 0.47 19.54
N ARG A 145 -9.76 1.39 19.93
CA ARG A 145 -10.53 2.24 19.00
C ARG A 145 -9.98 3.65 18.89
N VAL A 146 -10.18 4.26 17.73
CA VAL A 146 -9.88 5.67 17.50
C VAL A 146 -11.15 6.49 17.55
N LEU A 147 -11.03 7.71 18.07
CA LEU A 147 -12.08 8.70 18.03
C LEU A 147 -12.18 9.29 16.62
N ALA A 148 -13.34 9.19 15.98
CA ALA A 148 -13.57 9.67 14.62
C ALA A 148 -14.95 10.33 14.48
N TRP A 149 -15.12 11.11 13.41
CA TRP A 149 -16.45 11.59 13.03
C TRP A 149 -17.31 10.44 12.53
N ASN A 150 -18.58 10.45 12.92
CA ASN A 150 -19.56 9.53 12.38
C ASN A 150 -19.83 9.79 10.89
N ALA A 151 -20.54 8.86 10.23
CA ALA A 151 -20.81 8.98 8.80
C ALA A 151 -21.65 10.23 8.43
N ALA A 152 -22.44 10.77 9.37
CA ALA A 152 -23.24 11.98 9.17
C ALA A 152 -22.44 13.28 9.39
N GLY A 153 -21.26 13.20 10.00
CA GLY A 153 -20.40 14.36 10.31
C GLY A 153 -20.96 15.28 11.40
N ASP A 154 -21.93 14.82 12.19
CA ASP A 154 -22.61 15.61 13.21
C ASP A 154 -22.21 15.24 14.65
N ASN A 155 -21.62 14.06 14.85
CA ASN A 155 -21.17 13.60 16.17
C ASN A 155 -19.90 12.73 16.08
N LEU A 156 -19.29 12.47 17.23
CA LEU A 156 -18.11 11.60 17.36
C LEU A 156 -18.54 10.16 17.66
N GLU A 157 -17.80 9.21 17.11
CA GLU A 157 -17.94 7.77 17.39
C GLU A 157 -16.58 7.09 17.46
N ASN A 158 -16.51 5.98 18.18
CA ASN A 158 -15.32 5.13 18.18
C ASN A 158 -15.32 4.27 16.92
N LYS A 159 -14.22 4.30 16.17
CA LYS A 159 -14.02 3.48 14.97
C LYS A 159 -12.84 2.54 15.11
N ASP A 160 -12.96 1.40 14.44
CA ASP A 160 -11.81 0.57 14.10
C ASP A 160 -10.92 1.32 13.11
N VAL A 161 -9.60 1.27 13.29
CA VAL A 161 -8.63 1.84 12.35
C VAL A 161 -8.74 1.19 10.97
N LEU A 162 -9.02 -0.11 10.91
CA LEU A 162 -9.25 -0.83 9.66
C LEU A 162 -10.58 -0.43 9.02
N ALA A 163 -11.66 -0.26 9.81
CA ALA A 163 -12.96 0.17 9.30
C ALA A 163 -12.98 1.65 8.87
N ALA A 164 -12.08 2.47 9.41
CA ALA A 164 -11.88 3.85 8.98
C ALA A 164 -11.24 3.97 7.59
N GLY A 165 -10.82 2.85 6.97
CA GLY A 165 -10.28 2.81 5.60
C GLY A 165 -8.90 3.46 5.45
N GLY A 166 -8.24 3.85 6.55
CA GLY A 166 -6.90 4.44 6.54
C GLY A 166 -5.79 3.42 6.24
N ILE A 167 -6.09 2.12 6.42
CA ILE A 167 -5.24 1.00 6.05
C ILE A 167 -6.13 0.04 5.25
N LEU A 168 -6.12 0.14 3.92
CA LEU A 168 -6.71 -0.91 3.09
C LEU A 168 -5.87 -2.18 3.29
N VAL A 169 -6.43 -3.20 3.93
CA VAL A 169 -5.87 -4.55 3.90
C VAL A 169 -6.85 -5.42 3.13
N PRO A 170 -6.47 -5.94 1.95
CA PRO A 170 -5.14 -5.81 1.34
C PRO A 170 -4.94 -4.48 0.57
N LEU A 171 -3.71 -3.94 0.66
CA LEU A 171 -3.29 -2.76 -0.13
C LEU A 171 -3.26 -3.14 -1.60
N SER A 172 -3.82 -2.32 -2.49
CA SER A 172 -3.80 -2.58 -3.93
C SER A 172 -2.38 -2.49 -4.51
N VAL A 173 -2.17 -3.14 -5.66
CA VAL A 173 -0.86 -3.19 -6.34
C VAL A 173 -0.34 -1.79 -6.70
N ASN A 174 -1.22 -0.89 -7.13
CA ASN A 174 -0.85 0.51 -7.42
C ASN A 174 -0.41 1.32 -6.19
N GLN A 175 -0.66 0.83 -4.98
CA GLN A 175 -0.26 1.42 -3.71
C GLN A 175 0.91 0.66 -3.06
N GLY A 176 1.57 -0.25 -3.80
CA GLY A 176 2.70 -1.04 -3.32
C GLY A 176 2.32 -2.27 -2.50
N GLY A 177 1.04 -2.66 -2.47
CA GLY A 177 0.59 -3.91 -1.87
C GLY A 177 0.41 -5.04 -2.90
N THR A 178 -0.27 -6.10 -2.49
CA THR A 178 -0.56 -7.29 -3.32
C THR A 178 -2.02 -7.36 -3.77
N GLY A 179 -2.90 -6.54 -3.21
CA GLY A 179 -4.34 -6.55 -3.45
C GLY A 179 -5.05 -7.84 -3.01
N ALA A 180 -4.38 -8.69 -2.21
CA ALA A 180 -4.87 -9.99 -1.79
C ALA A 180 -4.64 -10.24 -0.30
N ASP A 181 -5.60 -10.91 0.35
CA ASP A 181 -5.55 -11.32 1.75
C ASP A 181 -4.95 -12.74 1.95
N ASN A 182 -4.58 -13.39 0.85
CA ASN A 182 -3.96 -14.72 0.83
C ASN A 182 -2.79 -14.79 -0.17
N VAL A 183 -1.90 -15.76 0.05
CA VAL A 183 -0.64 -15.89 -0.71
C VAL A 183 -0.88 -16.20 -2.19
N THR A 184 -1.88 -17.02 -2.49
CA THR A 184 -2.19 -17.45 -3.86
C THR A 184 -2.63 -16.29 -4.74
N GLU A 185 -3.58 -15.48 -4.25
CA GLU A 185 -4.05 -14.29 -4.97
C GLU A 185 -2.98 -13.19 -4.99
N ALA A 186 -2.14 -13.08 -3.94
CA ALA A 186 -1.05 -12.11 -3.91
C ALA A 186 -0.01 -12.36 -5.01
N LEU A 187 0.39 -13.62 -5.18
CA LEU A 187 1.31 -14.03 -6.24
C LEU A 187 0.70 -13.80 -7.62
N PHE A 188 -0.58 -14.16 -7.79
CA PHE A 188 -1.30 -13.94 -9.04
C PHE A 188 -1.36 -12.45 -9.42
N ASN A 189 -1.72 -11.57 -8.49
CA ASN A 189 -1.80 -10.13 -8.70
C ASN A 189 -0.44 -9.47 -9.00
N LEU A 190 0.65 -10.07 -8.52
CA LEU A 190 2.03 -9.66 -8.85
C LEU A 190 2.54 -10.24 -10.18
N GLY A 191 1.69 -10.95 -10.92
CA GLY A 191 2.01 -11.49 -12.25
C GLY A 191 2.60 -12.91 -12.23
N PHE A 192 2.66 -13.57 -11.07
CA PHE A 192 2.97 -15.00 -11.00
C PHE A 192 1.71 -15.79 -11.34
N GLY A 193 1.57 -16.21 -12.60
CA GLY A 193 0.52 -17.16 -12.99
C GLY A 193 0.66 -18.50 -12.23
N ALA A 194 -0.31 -19.41 -12.42
CA ALA A 194 -0.34 -20.69 -11.70
C ALA A 194 0.98 -21.50 -11.79
N ALA A 195 1.66 -21.44 -12.95
CA ALA A 195 2.97 -22.06 -13.14
C ALA A 195 4.09 -21.38 -12.32
N GLY A 196 4.10 -20.04 -12.25
CA GLY A 196 5.08 -19.29 -11.47
C GLY A 196 4.92 -19.51 -9.96
N ALA A 197 3.68 -19.63 -9.47
CA ALA A 197 3.39 -19.96 -8.08
C ALA A 197 3.89 -21.37 -7.72
N ALA A 198 3.65 -22.35 -8.59
CA ALA A 198 4.08 -23.72 -8.36
C ALA A 198 5.62 -23.87 -8.42
N ILE A 199 6.31 -23.11 -9.29
CA ILE A 199 7.79 -23.06 -9.32
C ILE A 199 8.35 -22.39 -8.07
N ALA A 200 7.73 -21.29 -7.61
CA ALA A 200 8.19 -20.56 -6.43
C ALA A 200 8.06 -21.37 -5.13
N SER A 201 7.18 -22.39 -5.10
CA SER A 201 7.05 -23.32 -3.98
C SER A 201 8.03 -24.50 -4.00
N CYS A 202 8.85 -24.65 -5.04
CA CYS A 202 9.82 -25.74 -5.15
C CYS A 202 11.09 -25.45 -4.33
N GLU A 203 11.58 -26.44 -3.60
CA GLU A 203 12.78 -26.33 -2.77
C GLU A 203 14.06 -26.73 -3.53
N SER A 204 13.91 -27.28 -4.74
CA SER A 204 15.02 -27.71 -5.60
C SER A 204 14.73 -27.49 -7.10
N GLY A 205 15.80 -27.46 -7.90
CA GLY A 205 15.70 -27.35 -9.35
C GLY A 205 14.97 -28.53 -10.02
N ASP A 206 15.06 -29.72 -9.43
CA ASP A 206 14.38 -30.92 -9.93
C ASP A 206 12.86 -30.84 -9.69
N GLU A 207 12.43 -30.30 -8.54
CA GLU A 207 11.02 -30.04 -8.25
C GLU A 207 10.45 -28.94 -9.16
N ALA A 208 11.21 -27.87 -9.42
CA ALA A 208 10.81 -26.81 -10.35
C ALA A 208 10.65 -27.35 -11.78
N ALA A 209 11.55 -28.24 -12.22
CA ALA A 209 11.50 -28.87 -13.53
C ALA A 209 10.27 -29.80 -13.69
N ALA A 210 9.83 -30.47 -12.62
CA ALA A 210 8.65 -31.33 -12.65
C ALA A 210 7.32 -30.56 -12.74
N VAL A 211 7.29 -29.34 -12.21
CA VAL A 211 6.14 -28.42 -12.27
C VAL A 211 5.98 -27.77 -13.64
N ILE A 212 7.09 -27.51 -14.34
CA ILE A 212 7.08 -27.00 -15.71
C ILE A 212 6.57 -28.11 -16.63
N ASN A 213 5.28 -28.08 -16.95
CA ASN A 213 4.70 -29.05 -17.89
C ASN A 213 5.39 -28.89 -19.26
N PRO A 214 6.09 -29.91 -19.79
CA PRO A 214 6.74 -29.83 -21.10
C PRO A 214 5.75 -29.57 -22.24
N ASP A 215 4.45 -29.81 -22.04
CA ASP A 215 3.41 -29.46 -23.03
C ASP A 215 3.14 -27.95 -23.12
N ILE A 216 3.43 -27.16 -22.07
CA ILE A 216 3.38 -25.69 -22.13
C ILE A 216 4.49 -25.14 -23.04
N LEU A 217 5.69 -25.73 -22.96
CA LEU A 217 6.81 -25.39 -23.87
C LEU A 217 6.52 -25.81 -25.32
N LYS A 218 5.74 -26.89 -25.52
CA LYS A 218 5.27 -27.31 -26.84
C LYS A 218 4.19 -26.37 -27.41
N ALA A 219 3.36 -25.76 -26.56
CA ALA A 219 2.37 -24.77 -26.99
C ALA A 219 3.05 -23.47 -27.47
N ASP A 220 4.06 -22.99 -26.75
CA ASP A 220 4.81 -21.78 -27.11
C ASP A 220 5.64 -21.96 -28.39
N THR A 221 6.08 -23.19 -28.68
CA THR A 221 6.73 -23.53 -29.95
C THR A 221 5.75 -23.60 -31.12
N ALA A 222 4.48 -23.98 -30.90
CA ALA A 222 3.47 -23.95 -31.95
C ALA A 222 3.16 -22.51 -32.37
N ASP A 223 3.01 -21.58 -31.42
CA ASP A 223 2.81 -20.15 -31.71
C ASP A 223 4.04 -19.53 -32.41
N LEU A 224 5.26 -19.93 -32.02
CA LEU A 224 6.51 -19.54 -32.71
C LEU A 224 6.60 -20.13 -34.13
N LEU A 225 6.23 -21.39 -34.33
CA LEU A 225 6.18 -22.05 -35.64
C LEU A 225 5.10 -21.39 -36.51
N GLN A 226 3.95 -21.03 -35.95
CA GLN A 226 2.86 -20.34 -36.62
C GLN A 226 3.23 -18.92 -37.02
N ALA A 227 3.98 -18.20 -36.17
CA ALA A 227 4.52 -16.88 -36.49
C ALA A 227 5.60 -16.90 -37.61
N VAL A 228 6.39 -17.98 -37.69
CA VAL A 228 7.48 -18.10 -38.69
C VAL A 228 7.01 -18.71 -40.02
N TYR A 229 6.05 -19.65 -39.99
CA TYR A 229 5.63 -20.45 -41.14
C TYR A 229 4.17 -20.21 -41.58
N GLY A 230 3.35 -19.56 -40.76
CA GLY A 230 1.92 -19.30 -41.01
C GLY A 230 1.01 -20.50 -40.70
N ASP A 231 -0.28 -20.22 -40.46
CA ASP A 231 -1.32 -21.21 -40.10
C ASP A 231 -1.57 -22.27 -41.19
N GLU A 232 -1.30 -21.92 -42.45
CA GLU A 232 -1.60 -22.77 -43.60
C GLU A 232 -0.48 -22.67 -44.65
N ALA A 233 -0.02 -23.82 -45.11
CA ALA A 233 0.98 -23.89 -46.18
C ALA A 233 0.44 -23.29 -47.49
N GLN A 234 1.32 -22.65 -48.25
CA GLN A 234 1.00 -22.24 -49.62
C GLN A 234 1.01 -23.45 -50.54
N VAL A 235 -0.08 -23.69 -51.25
CA VAL A 235 -0.19 -24.81 -52.19
C VAL A 235 0.18 -24.35 -53.61
N SER A 236 1.09 -25.05 -54.27
CA SER A 236 1.47 -24.85 -55.67
C SER A 236 1.22 -26.13 -56.45
N ILE A 237 0.36 -26.07 -57.47
CA ILE A 237 0.01 -27.22 -58.33
C ILE A 237 0.49 -26.95 -59.76
N ALA A 238 1.76 -27.25 -60.03
CA ALA A 238 2.40 -26.99 -61.32
C ALA A 238 3.74 -27.73 -61.43
N ASN A 239 4.15 -28.14 -62.63
CA ASN A 239 5.49 -28.72 -62.84
C ASN A 239 6.66 -27.73 -62.60
N ASN A 240 6.44 -26.42 -62.72
CA ASN A 240 7.41 -25.40 -62.31
C ASN A 240 6.88 -24.72 -61.05
N LEU A 241 7.70 -24.61 -60.00
CA LEU A 241 7.26 -23.95 -58.78
C LEU A 241 6.87 -22.49 -59.07
N ASN A 242 5.63 -22.13 -58.75
CA ASN A 242 5.15 -20.75 -58.83
C ASN A 242 4.57 -20.32 -57.49
N LEU A 243 4.97 -19.13 -57.03
CA LEU A 243 4.54 -18.54 -55.76
C LEU A 243 3.70 -17.28 -56.03
N GLU A 244 2.58 -17.17 -55.32
CA GLU A 244 1.74 -15.97 -55.32
C GLU A 244 2.50 -14.75 -54.75
N PRO A 245 2.61 -13.63 -55.49
CA PRO A 245 3.41 -12.47 -55.08
C PRO A 245 2.91 -11.73 -53.83
N SER A 246 1.64 -11.95 -53.44
CA SER A 246 0.97 -11.23 -52.35
C SER A 246 1.04 -11.94 -50.99
N ILE A 247 1.63 -13.14 -50.93
CA ILE A 247 1.57 -14.01 -49.76
C ILE A 247 2.91 -14.00 -48.99
N ALA A 248 2.85 -13.68 -47.69
CA ALA A 248 4.00 -13.64 -46.78
C ALA A 248 4.23 -14.99 -46.07
N ARG A 249 4.29 -16.12 -46.81
CA ARG A 249 4.37 -17.47 -46.22
C ARG A 249 5.67 -18.19 -46.59
N ASN A 250 6.31 -18.78 -45.58
CA ASN A 250 7.57 -19.52 -45.72
C ASN A 250 7.38 -21.02 -45.93
N HIS A 251 6.16 -21.55 -45.77
CA HIS A 251 5.86 -22.97 -45.90
C HIS A 251 5.07 -23.25 -47.18
N ILE A 252 5.60 -24.14 -48.03
CA ILE A 252 5.09 -24.42 -49.38
C ILE A 252 4.83 -25.93 -49.53
N LEU A 253 3.62 -26.30 -49.94
CA LEU A 253 3.27 -27.63 -50.45
C LEU A 253 3.25 -27.57 -51.98
N TRP A 254 4.07 -28.39 -52.63
CA TRP A 254 4.23 -28.37 -54.08
C TRP A 254 3.91 -29.74 -54.67
N SER A 255 2.95 -29.79 -55.61
CA SER A 255 2.52 -31.01 -56.28
C SER A 255 2.49 -30.77 -57.79
N PRO A 256 3.32 -31.46 -58.59
CA PRO A 256 3.29 -31.37 -60.05
C PRO A 256 1.92 -31.78 -60.61
N ASP A 257 1.47 -31.12 -61.67
CA ASP A 257 0.16 -31.33 -62.29
C ASP A 257 0.19 -32.31 -63.48
N THR A 258 1.37 -32.56 -64.03
CA THR A 258 1.56 -33.44 -65.19
C THR A 258 2.81 -34.31 -65.08
N THR A 259 2.79 -35.48 -65.72
CA THR A 259 3.95 -36.37 -65.84
C THR A 259 5.07 -35.67 -66.64
N GLY A 260 6.29 -35.65 -66.11
CA GLY A 260 7.45 -35.07 -66.80
C GLY A 260 8.49 -34.47 -65.84
N SER A 261 9.29 -33.53 -66.36
CA SER A 261 10.30 -32.82 -65.56
C SER A 261 9.64 -31.80 -64.64
N VAL A 262 10.00 -31.83 -63.36
CA VAL A 262 9.61 -30.87 -62.34
C VAL A 262 10.78 -29.93 -62.10
N ARG A 263 10.55 -28.62 -62.03
CA ARG A 263 11.65 -27.63 -61.95
C ARG A 263 11.47 -26.67 -60.80
N LEU A 264 12.47 -26.65 -59.92
CA LEU A 264 12.68 -25.59 -58.94
C LEU A 264 13.69 -24.61 -59.56
N GLY A 265 13.19 -23.55 -60.21
CA GLY A 265 13.99 -22.61 -60.99
C GLY A 265 13.14 -21.83 -61.99
N ASN A 266 13.78 -21.16 -62.96
CA ASN A 266 13.11 -20.41 -64.04
C ASN A 266 12.34 -19.16 -63.54
N GLY A 267 12.96 -18.40 -62.64
CA GLY A 267 12.44 -17.09 -62.23
C GLY A 267 11.32 -17.15 -61.19
N VAL A 268 11.32 -18.16 -60.31
CA VAL A 268 10.41 -18.23 -59.15
C VAL A 268 10.41 -16.88 -58.41
N PRO A 269 9.26 -16.19 -58.31
CA PRO A 269 9.18 -14.90 -57.63
C PRO A 269 9.20 -15.15 -56.13
N TRP A 270 10.35 -14.93 -55.50
CA TRP A 270 10.47 -14.96 -54.05
C TRP A 270 10.04 -13.60 -53.49
N PRO A 271 8.89 -13.50 -52.80
CA PRO A 271 8.27 -12.22 -52.46
C PRO A 271 9.07 -11.40 -51.43
N TYR A 272 9.86 -12.05 -50.57
CA TYR A 272 10.70 -11.39 -49.56
C TYR A 272 11.95 -12.22 -49.21
N ASP A 273 12.90 -11.61 -48.53
CA ASP A 273 14.10 -12.30 -48.01
C ASP A 273 13.73 -13.15 -46.78
N GLY A 274 14.20 -14.40 -46.73
CA GLY A 274 13.85 -15.35 -45.69
C GLY A 274 14.17 -16.80 -46.05
N THR A 275 13.85 -17.70 -45.12
CA THR A 275 13.97 -19.15 -45.31
C THR A 275 12.62 -19.74 -45.68
N TYR A 276 12.58 -20.43 -46.81
CA TYR A 276 11.41 -21.14 -47.33
C TYR A 276 11.61 -22.65 -47.17
N VAL A 277 10.57 -23.33 -46.71
CA VAL A 277 10.50 -24.78 -46.57
C VAL A 277 9.49 -25.30 -47.58
N ILE A 278 9.97 -26.14 -48.50
CA ILE A 278 9.19 -26.68 -49.61
C ILE A 278 9.06 -28.19 -49.40
N HIS A 279 7.81 -28.64 -49.38
CA HIS A 279 7.42 -30.04 -49.38
C HIS A 279 6.96 -30.39 -50.79
N LEU A 280 7.84 -30.98 -51.59
CA LEU A 280 7.54 -31.45 -52.95
C LEU A 280 7.03 -32.89 -52.89
N TYR A 281 5.87 -33.13 -53.48
CA TYR A 281 5.30 -34.47 -53.68
C TYR A 281 5.44 -34.84 -55.16
N PRO A 282 6.49 -35.59 -55.57
CA PRO A 282 6.85 -35.76 -56.98
C PRO A 282 5.79 -36.50 -57.81
N GLY A 283 5.06 -37.43 -57.21
CA GLY A 283 3.97 -38.18 -57.86
C GLY A 283 4.45 -38.94 -59.10
N THR A 284 4.09 -38.45 -60.29
CA THR A 284 4.49 -39.05 -61.58
C THR A 284 5.65 -38.31 -62.27
N ALA A 285 6.37 -37.46 -61.54
CA ALA A 285 7.56 -36.79 -62.05
C ALA A 285 8.60 -37.81 -62.54
N THR A 286 9.21 -37.54 -63.69
CA THR A 286 10.28 -38.39 -64.23
C THR A 286 11.67 -37.89 -63.83
N GLU A 287 11.79 -36.60 -63.53
CA GLU A 287 13.03 -35.93 -63.16
C GLU A 287 12.72 -34.65 -62.37
N ILE A 288 13.61 -34.27 -61.46
CA ILE A 288 13.53 -33.02 -60.70
C ILE A 288 14.79 -32.21 -60.99
N LEU A 289 14.60 -31.04 -61.59
CA LEU A 289 15.67 -30.15 -62.02
C LEU A 289 15.76 -28.94 -61.09
N LEU A 290 16.97 -28.68 -60.58
CA LEU A 290 17.29 -27.49 -59.82
C LEU A 290 17.87 -26.43 -60.77
N GLY A 291 17.40 -25.19 -60.68
CA GLY A 291 17.87 -24.08 -61.48
C GLY A 291 19.35 -23.80 -61.23
N SER A 292 20.11 -23.59 -62.31
CA SER A 292 21.54 -23.23 -62.25
C SER A 292 21.82 -21.89 -61.54
N GLU A 293 20.77 -21.07 -61.37
CA GLU A 293 20.79 -19.82 -60.62
C GLU A 293 20.91 -20.01 -59.10
N TYR A 294 20.62 -21.21 -58.59
CA TYR A 294 20.68 -21.49 -57.15
C TYR A 294 22.07 -21.96 -56.73
N LYS A 295 22.56 -21.38 -55.64
CA LYS A 295 23.77 -21.89 -55.00
C LYS A 295 23.44 -23.17 -54.25
N LEU A 296 24.03 -24.28 -54.69
CA LEU A 296 23.90 -25.58 -54.03
C LEU A 296 24.92 -25.72 -52.90
N PRO A 297 24.64 -26.51 -51.86
CA PRO A 297 25.59 -26.76 -50.79
C PRO A 297 26.70 -27.70 -51.29
N LEU A 298 27.84 -27.73 -50.59
CA LEU A 298 29.01 -28.53 -50.96
C LEU A 298 28.73 -30.04 -50.99
N SER A 299 27.71 -30.48 -50.25
CA SER A 299 27.17 -31.84 -50.25
C SER A 299 25.65 -31.72 -50.16
N TYR A 300 24.94 -32.30 -51.14
CA TYR A 300 23.50 -32.52 -51.09
C TYR A 300 23.19 -33.89 -51.67
N GLU A 301 22.01 -34.41 -51.32
CA GLU A 301 21.44 -35.58 -51.95
C GLU A 301 20.65 -35.16 -53.19
N ASP A 302 20.86 -35.84 -54.31
CA ASP A 302 20.10 -35.56 -55.53
C ASP A 302 18.60 -35.84 -55.30
N PRO A 303 17.70 -34.95 -55.74
CA PRO A 303 16.26 -35.13 -55.54
C PRO A 303 15.77 -36.38 -56.30
N ASN A 304 15.22 -37.34 -55.55
CA ASN A 304 14.77 -38.61 -56.12
C ASN A 304 13.30 -38.52 -56.56
N PRO A 305 12.98 -38.60 -57.87
CA PRO A 305 11.60 -38.49 -58.35
C PRO A 305 10.68 -39.63 -57.86
N SER A 306 11.24 -40.72 -57.33
CA SER A 306 10.47 -41.83 -56.73
C SER A 306 10.22 -41.68 -55.22
N ALA A 307 10.72 -40.62 -54.58
CA ALA A 307 10.47 -40.36 -53.16
C ALA A 307 8.98 -40.02 -52.91
N GLY A 308 8.46 -40.40 -51.75
CA GLY A 308 7.09 -40.05 -51.35
C GLY A 308 6.94 -38.53 -51.12
N GLU A 309 7.99 -37.92 -50.58
CA GLU A 309 8.09 -36.50 -50.31
C GLU A 309 9.56 -36.07 -50.42
N ILE A 310 9.83 -34.87 -50.94
CA ILE A 310 11.16 -34.26 -50.95
C ILE A 310 11.06 -32.92 -50.23
N ARG A 311 11.87 -32.77 -49.18
CA ARG A 311 11.95 -31.52 -48.41
C ARG A 311 13.12 -30.70 -48.91
N ILE A 312 12.84 -29.48 -49.34
CA ILE A 312 13.84 -28.55 -49.86
C ILE A 312 13.79 -27.29 -49.02
N VAL A 313 14.93 -26.91 -48.43
CA VAL A 313 15.08 -25.65 -47.70
C VAL A 313 15.82 -24.66 -48.58
N VAL A 314 15.18 -23.52 -48.85
CA VAL A 314 15.71 -22.44 -49.68
C VAL A 314 15.88 -21.19 -48.84
N GLU A 315 17.04 -20.56 -48.90
CA GLU A 315 17.28 -19.26 -48.30
C GLU A 315 17.41 -18.19 -49.38
N LYS A 316 16.60 -17.13 -49.28
CA LYS A 316 16.78 -15.92 -50.07
C LYS A 316 17.29 -14.80 -49.20
N PHE A 317 18.42 -14.22 -49.59
CA PHE A 317 18.98 -13.06 -48.91
C PHE A 317 19.65 -12.14 -49.91
N ASN A 318 19.25 -10.87 -49.92
CA ASN A 318 19.89 -9.79 -50.67
C ASN A 318 20.02 -10.11 -52.17
N GLY A 319 18.93 -10.60 -52.76
CA GLY A 319 18.83 -10.96 -54.17
C GLY A 319 19.41 -12.34 -54.54
N ARG A 320 20.17 -12.99 -53.65
CA ARG A 320 20.72 -14.34 -53.88
C ARG A 320 19.79 -15.41 -53.32
N VAL A 321 19.73 -16.56 -53.98
CA VAL A 321 18.93 -17.71 -53.57
C VAL A 321 19.85 -18.92 -53.47
N SER A 322 19.86 -19.56 -52.29
CA SER A 322 20.70 -20.73 -52.01
C SER A 322 19.82 -21.87 -51.52
N ILE A 323 20.08 -23.08 -52.00
CA ILE A 323 19.48 -24.29 -51.45
C ILE A 323 20.37 -24.71 -50.28
N ILE A 324 19.78 -24.81 -49.10
CA ILE A 324 20.50 -25.14 -47.86
C ILE A 324 20.51 -26.65 -47.64
N SER A 325 19.38 -27.31 -47.91
CA SER A 325 19.27 -28.77 -47.77
C SER A 325 18.21 -29.35 -48.69
N ILE A 326 18.42 -30.60 -49.08
CA ILE A 326 17.49 -31.46 -49.79
C ILE A 326 17.46 -32.79 -49.04
N GLN A 327 16.26 -33.28 -48.74
CA GLN A 327 16.05 -34.57 -48.07
C GLN A 327 14.98 -35.34 -48.83
N ASN A 328 15.33 -36.55 -49.29
CA ASN A 328 14.37 -37.48 -49.87
C ASN A 328 13.73 -38.29 -48.72
N MET A 329 12.43 -38.13 -48.52
CA MET A 329 11.68 -38.92 -47.54
C MET A 329 11.14 -40.18 -48.22
N GLU A 330 11.33 -41.32 -47.57
CA GLU A 330 10.71 -42.57 -48.01
C GLU A 330 9.17 -42.45 -47.96
N ALA A 331 8.51 -43.18 -48.87
CA ALA A 331 7.06 -43.23 -48.97
C ALA A 331 6.41 -44.03 -47.83
#